data_AF-B5JV78-F1
#
_entry.id   AF-B5JV78-F1
#
_cell.length_a   1.000
_cell.length_b   1.000
_cell.length_c   1.000
_cell.angle_alpha   90.00
_cell.angle_beta   90.00
_cell.angle_gamma   90.00
#
_symmetry.space_group_name_H-M   'P 1'
#
loop_
_entity.id
_entity.type
_entity.pdbx_description
1 polymer ?
#
loop_
_entity_poly.entity_id
_entity_poly.type
_entity_poly.pdbx_seq_one_letter_code
_entity_poly.pdbx_strand_id
1 'polypeptide(L)' 'MAHRKNDGYKIIFRAYIRKNGKIIRPKKGKAFPIKVRVKQKR' A
#
# COMPACT_ATOMS: atom_id res chain seq x y z
N MET A 1 22.01 16.26 1.31
CA MET A 1 20.77 15.57 0.90
C MET A 1 20.07 15.07 2.16
N ALA A 2 19.00 15.73 2.60
CA ALA A 2 18.35 15.40 3.87
C ALA A 2 17.55 14.09 3.76
N HIS A 3 18.01 13.04 4.44
CA HIS A 3 17.23 11.82 4.66
C HIS A 3 16.00 12.17 5.50
N ARG A 4 14.88 12.47 4.83
CA ARG A 4 13.59 12.68 5.49
C ARG A 4 13.15 11.38 6.14
N LYS A 5 13.20 11.40 7.48
CA LYS A 5 12.56 10.51 8.45
C LYS A 5 11.50 9.61 7.81
N ASN A 6 11.78 8.30 7.77
CA ASN A 6 10.82 7.28 7.41
C ASN A 6 9.61 7.38 8.36
N ASP A 7 8.51 7.99 7.92
CA ASP A 7 7.25 8.18 8.68
C ASP A 7 6.54 6.86 9.04
N GLY A 8 7.24 5.72 9.08
CA GLY A 8 6.65 4.42 9.37
C GLY A 8 5.56 4.04 8.37
N TYR A 9 5.58 4.59 7.15
CA TYR A 9 4.67 4.22 6.07
C TYR A 9 5.46 3.76 4.84
N LYS A 10 5.02 2.68 4.20
CA LYS A 10 5.54 2.21 2.92
C LYS A 10 4.40 2.12 1.89
N ILE A 11 4.73 2.31 0.62
CA ILE A 11 3.79 2.04 -0.47
C ILE A 11 3.98 0.59 -0.90
N ILE A 12 2.90 -0.19 -0.95
CA ILE A 12 2.87 -1.53 -1.55
C ILE A 12 1.93 -1.53 -2.74
N PHE A 13 2.22 -2.37 -3.72
CA PHE A 13 1.38 -2.53 -4.91
C PHE A 13 0.64 -3.86 -4.82
N ARG A 14 -0.70 -3.85 -4.90
CA ARG A 14 -1.52 -5.06 -4.87
C ARG A 14 -2.31 -5.23 -6.16
N ALA A 15 -2.32 -6.43 -6.74
CA ALA A 15 -3.10 -6.75 -7.93
C ALA A 15 -4.63 -6.64 -7.71
N TYR A 16 -5.09 -6.76 -6.47
CA TYR A 16 -6.50 -6.60 -6.10
C TYR A 16 -6.65 -6.14 -4.64
N ILE A 17 -7.81 -5.58 -4.33
CA ILE A 17 -8.25 -5.29 -2.96
C ILE A 17 -9.58 -5.96 -2.69
N ARG A 18 -9.83 -6.35 -1.44
CA ARG A 18 -11.12 -6.91 -1.01
C ARG A 18 -11.79 -5.90 -0.08
N LYS A 19 -12.99 -5.45 -0.46
CA LYS A 19 -13.78 -4.48 0.31
C LYS A 19 -15.22 -4.99 0.41
N ASN A 20 -15.74 -5.12 1.63
CA ASN A 20 -17.09 -5.60 1.92
C ASN A 20 -17.44 -6.91 1.19
N GLY A 21 -16.54 -7.92 1.27
CA GLY A 21 -16.73 -9.22 0.60
C GLY A 21 -16.50 -9.22 -0.92
N LYS A 22 -16.50 -8.06 -1.58
CA LYS A 22 -16.26 -7.93 -3.02
C LYS A 22 -14.77 -7.76 -3.35
N ILE A 23 -14.32 -8.44 -4.40
CA ILE A 23 -12.96 -8.28 -4.95
C ILE A 23 -12.99 -7.16 -6.00
N ILE A 24 -12.14 -6.15 -5.82
CA ILE A 24 -11.98 -5.04 -6.75
C ILE A 24 -10.61 -5.20 -7.40
N ARG A 25 -10.59 -5.22 -8.74
CA ARG A 25 -9.38 -5.30 -9.58
C ARG A 25 -9.21 -3.97 -10.34
N PRO A 26 -7.98 -3.53 -10.61
CA PRO A 26 -7.75 -2.31 -11.38
C PRO A 26 -8.12 -2.54 -12.85
N LYS A 27 -8.86 -1.61 -13.47
CA LYS A 27 -9.33 -1.74 -14.87
C LYS A 27 -8.25 -1.41 -15.91
N LYS A 28 -7.31 -0.51 -15.59
CA LYS A 28 -6.29 0.01 -16.52
C LYS A 28 -4.88 0.11 -15.92
N GLY A 29 -4.69 -0.32 -14.67
CA GLY A 29 -3.40 -0.30 -13.98
C GLY A 29 -2.98 -1.71 -13.59
N LYS A 30 -1.67 -1.99 -13.53
CA LYS A 30 -1.16 -3.31 -13.15
C LYS A 30 -1.43 -3.65 -11.67
N ALA A 31 -1.50 -2.64 -10.80
CA ALA A 31 -1.72 -2.82 -9.36
C ALA A 31 -2.26 -1.55 -8.68
N PHE A 32 -2.93 -1.72 -7.54
CA PHE A 32 -3.31 -0.63 -6.63
C PHE A 32 -2.13 -0.21 -5.76
N PRO A 33 -1.74 1.08 -5.74
CA PRO A 33 -0.82 1.59 -4.73
C PRO A 33 -1.55 1.74 -3.39
N ILE A 34 -0.99 1.16 -2.32
CA ILE A 34 -1.56 1.19 -0.97
C ILE A 34 -0.49 1.68 0.00
N LYS A 35 -0.79 2.78 0.70
CA LYS A 35 0.04 3.29 1.79
C LYS A 35 -0.25 2.46 3.05
N VAL A 36 0.72 1.69 3.51
CA VAL A 36 0.60 0.86 4.72
C VAL A 36 1.55 1.35 5.81
N ARG A 37 1.08 1.36 7.05
CA ARG A 37 1.93 1.67 8.21
C ARG A 37 2.81 0.46 8.51
N VAL A 38 4.12 0.65 8.41
CA VAL A 38 5.12 -0.28 8.93
C VAL A 38 5.12 -0.12 10.44
N LYS A 39 4.49 -1.07 11.15
CA LYS A 39 4.76 -1.22 12.59
C LYS A 39 6.22 -1.63 12.71
N GLN A 40 7.04 -0.79 13.35
CA GLN A 40 8.31 -1.25 13.90
C GLN A 40 7.98 -2.35 14.90
N LYS A 41 8.48 -3.56 14.65
CA LYS A 41 8.49 -4.64 15.64
C LYS A 41 9.27 -4.10 16.84
N ARG A 42 8.61 -4.02 18.00
CA ARG A 42 9.31 -3.92 19.28
C ARG A 42 10.06 -5.21 19.54
#